data_AF-A0A2N6CR32-F1
#
_entry.id   AF-A0A2N6CR32-F1
#
_cell.length_a   1.000
_cell.length_b   1.000
_cell.length_c   1.000
_cell.angle_alpha   90.00
_cell.angle_beta   90.00
_cell.angle_gamma   90.00
#
_symmetry.space_group_name_H-M   'P 1'
#
loop_
_entity.id
_entity.type
_entity.pdbx_description
1 polymer ?
#
loop_
_entity_poly.entity_id
_entity_poly.type
_entity_poly.pdbx_seq_one_letter_code
_entity_poly.pdbx_strand_id
1 'polypeptide(L)'
;MTKNDPFATMFNFNESALAPFAEFSKLTATTFEKIARYQYELAGDLVEASIEQAKLLGNIDKPEQLLQAEMDLGQALGKKLGKRSESLLKIASEAQQSYRDLAGQAVADVKAKAA
;
A
#
# COMPACT_ATOMS: atom_id res chain seq x y z
N MET A 1 30.32 -35.54 -13.00
CA MET A 1 31.10 -34.68 -13.93
C MET A 1 30.09 -34.18 -14.95
N THR A 2 29.80 -32.89 -15.05
CA THR A 2 30.70 -31.94 -15.70
C THR A 2 30.69 -30.59 -15.00
N LYS A 3 31.89 -30.18 -14.60
CA LYS A 3 32.22 -28.95 -13.89
C LYS A 3 32.32 -27.74 -14.85
N ASN A 4 31.59 -27.77 -15.98
CA ASN A 4 31.64 -26.80 -17.08
C ASN A 4 30.58 -27.15 -18.15
N ASP A 5 29.29 -27.14 -17.81
CA ASP A 5 28.25 -27.06 -18.85
C ASP A 5 27.94 -25.57 -19.12
N PRO A 6 28.48 -24.98 -20.19
CA PRO A 6 28.30 -23.56 -20.49
C PRO A 6 26.84 -23.19 -20.72
N PHE A 7 25.98 -24.14 -21.13
CA PHE A 7 24.55 -23.91 -21.26
C PHE A 7 23.88 -23.82 -19.89
N ALA A 8 24.22 -24.70 -18.95
CA ALA A 8 23.72 -24.61 -17.58
C ALA A 8 24.21 -23.34 -16.86
N THR A 9 25.46 -22.93 -17.08
CA THR A 9 26.00 -21.67 -16.54
C THR A 9 25.33 -20.43 -17.13
N MET A 10 25.09 -20.39 -18.45
CA MET A 10 24.32 -19.30 -19.08
C MET A 10 22.86 -19.26 -18.62
N PHE A 11 22.21 -20.41 -18.49
CA PHE A 11 20.82 -20.48 -18.06
C PHE A 11 20.67 -20.01 -16.60
N ASN A 12 21.52 -20.51 -15.70
CA ASN A 12 21.53 -20.07 -14.29
C ASN A 12 21.89 -18.59 -14.12
N PHE A 13 22.77 -18.05 -14.98
CA PHE A 13 23.09 -16.62 -15.00
C PHE A 13 21.90 -15.78 -15.45
N ASN A 14 21.22 -16.18 -16.53
CA ASN A 14 20.02 -15.49 -17.02
C ASN A 14 18.88 -15.52 -16.00
N GLU A 15 18.59 -16.69 -15.41
CA GLU A 15 17.55 -16.83 -14.38
C GLU A 15 17.86 -15.95 -13.17
N SER A 16 19.11 -15.97 -12.70
CA SER A 16 19.50 -15.16 -11.56
C SER A 16 19.61 -13.66 -11.84
N ALA A 17 19.87 -13.27 -13.09
CA ALA A 17 19.92 -11.86 -13.50
C ALA A 17 18.52 -11.25 -13.58
N LEU A 18 17.50 -12.06 -13.88
CA LEU A 18 16.10 -11.64 -13.96
C LEU A 18 15.36 -11.71 -12.62
N ALA A 19 15.83 -12.52 -11.66
CA ALA A 19 15.19 -12.68 -10.36
C ALA A 19 14.93 -11.34 -9.61
N PRO A 20 15.88 -10.38 -9.55
CA PRO A 20 15.62 -9.08 -8.92
C PRO A 20 14.51 -8.28 -9.60
N PHE A 21 14.35 -8.43 -10.93
CA PHE A 21 13.29 -7.75 -11.68
C PHE A 21 11.91 -8.38 -11.44
N ALA A 22 11.87 -9.71 -11.31
CA ALA A 22 10.64 -10.42 -10.95
C ALA A 22 10.17 -10.04 -9.53
N GLU A 23 11.08 -10.02 -8.56
CA GLU A 23 10.78 -9.58 -7.19
C GLU A 23 10.41 -8.09 -7.12
N PHE A 24 11.10 -7.23 -7.90
CA PHE A 24 10.72 -5.82 -8.03
C PHE A 24 9.29 -5.67 -8.54
N SER A 25 8.95 -6.36 -9.63
CA SER A 25 7.61 -6.31 -10.24
C SER A 25 6.53 -6.77 -9.27
N LYS A 26 6.79 -7.84 -8.52
CA LYS A 26 5.88 -8.36 -7.47
C LYS A 26 5.72 -7.35 -6.34
N LEU A 27 6.81 -6.74 -5.88
CA LEU A 27 6.77 -5.71 -4.85
C LEU A 27 5.94 -4.51 -5.31
N THR A 28 6.17 -4.02 -6.53
CA THR A 28 5.41 -2.91 -7.10
C THR A 28 3.93 -3.23 -7.22
N ALA A 29 3.57 -4.42 -7.72
CA ALA A 29 2.16 -4.85 -7.82
C ALA A 29 1.50 -4.92 -6.43
N THR A 30 2.20 -5.45 -5.44
CA THR A 30 1.70 -5.54 -4.05
C THR A 30 1.51 -4.16 -3.42
N THR A 31 2.46 -3.24 -3.61
CA THR A 31 2.34 -1.86 -3.14
C THR A 31 1.19 -1.14 -3.82
N PHE A 32 1.03 -1.32 -5.14
CA PHE A 32 -0.09 -0.75 -5.88
C PHE A 32 -1.43 -1.26 -5.36
N GLU A 33 -1.56 -2.58 -5.11
CA GLU A 33 -2.76 -3.16 -4.55
C GLU A 33 -3.11 -2.59 -3.17
N LYS A 34 -2.11 -2.41 -2.30
CA LYS A 34 -2.31 -1.75 -0.99
C LYS A 34 -2.83 -0.33 -1.15
N ILE A 35 -2.28 0.45 -2.09
CA ILE A 35 -2.73 1.82 -2.37
C ILE A 35 -4.15 1.81 -2.94
N ALA A 36 -4.47 0.90 -3.86
CA ALA A 36 -5.81 0.78 -4.44
C ALA A 36 -6.86 0.45 -3.36
N ARG A 37 -6.55 -0.48 -2.45
CA ARG A 37 -7.40 -0.79 -1.29
C ARG A 37 -7.57 0.42 -0.38
N TYR A 38 -6.49 1.16 -0.09
CA TYR A 38 -6.56 2.40 0.68
C TYR A 38 -7.52 3.42 0.05
N GLN A 39 -7.41 3.66 -1.27
CA GLN A 39 -8.28 4.61 -1.98
C GLN A 39 -9.74 4.15 -1.97
N TYR A 40 -9.99 2.84 -2.11
CA TYR A 40 -11.33 2.27 -2.03
C TYR A 40 -11.95 2.47 -0.64
N GLU A 41 -11.19 2.19 0.42
CA GLU A 41 -11.64 2.38 1.79
C GLU A 41 -11.92 3.85 2.12
N LEU A 42 -11.05 4.76 1.66
CA LEU A 42 -11.25 6.21 1.81
C LEU A 42 -12.52 6.68 1.12
N ALA A 43 -12.77 6.25 -0.12
CA ALA A 43 -14.00 6.55 -0.84
C ALA A 43 -15.24 6.02 -0.10
N GLY A 44 -15.14 4.80 0.45
CA GLY A 44 -16.19 4.21 1.28
C GLY A 44 -16.53 5.07 2.50
N ASP A 45 -15.52 5.54 3.24
CA ASP A 45 -15.71 6.41 4.40
C ASP A 45 -16.40 7.73 4.04
N LEU A 46 -16.07 8.32 2.88
CA LEU A 46 -16.67 9.56 2.38
C LEU A 46 -18.13 9.37 1.94
N VAL A 47 -18.44 8.24 1.29
CA VAL A 47 -19.81 7.88 0.92
C VAL A 47 -20.65 7.67 2.17
N GLU A 48 -20.13 6.98 3.18
CA GLU A 48 -20.81 6.76 4.45
C GLU A 48 -21.10 8.10 5.16
N ALA A 49 -20.12 8.99 5.22
CA ALA A 49 -20.32 10.33 5.80
C ALA A 49 -21.36 11.16 5.04
N SER A 50 -21.39 11.04 3.70
CA SER A 50 -22.41 11.72 2.87
C SER A 50 -23.81 11.17 3.11
N ILE A 51 -23.93 9.84 3.30
CA ILE A 51 -25.20 9.18 3.67
C ILE A 51 -25.65 9.64 5.06
N GLU A 52 -24.74 9.71 6.03
CA GLU A 52 -25.04 10.20 7.37
C GLU A 52 -25.51 11.67 7.32
N GLN A 53 -24.80 12.53 6.58
CA GLN A 53 -25.21 13.92 6.39
C GLN A 53 -26.63 14.04 5.80
N ALA A 54 -26.95 13.26 4.77
CA ALA A 54 -28.27 13.24 4.17
C ALA A 54 -29.37 12.80 5.17
N LYS A 55 -29.05 11.84 6.06
CA LYS A 55 -29.97 11.42 7.14
C LYS A 55 -30.20 12.52 8.17
N LEU A 56 -29.21 13.37 8.45
CA LEU A 56 -29.38 14.51 9.36
C LEU A 56 -30.39 15.52 8.79
N LEU A 57 -30.30 15.82 7.49
CA LEU A 57 -31.23 16.75 6.82
C LEU A 57 -32.68 16.24 6.79
N GLY A 58 -32.89 14.91 6.79
CA GLY A 58 -34.22 14.30 6.74
C GLY A 58 -34.91 14.07 8.09
N ASN A 59 -34.20 14.19 9.22
CA ASN A 59 -34.70 13.75 10.53
C ASN A 59 -34.64 14.82 11.64
N ILE A 60 -34.25 16.05 11.33
CA ILE A 60 -34.02 17.09 12.35
C ILE A 60 -35.07 18.20 12.25
N ASP A 61 -35.85 18.36 13.32
CA ASP A 61 -36.90 19.38 13.44
C ASP A 61 -36.40 20.69 14.09
N LYS A 62 -35.23 20.67 14.75
CA LYS A 62 -34.69 21.81 15.52
C LYS A 62 -33.26 22.19 15.13
N PRO A 63 -32.93 23.49 14.98
CA PRO A 63 -31.59 23.96 14.62
C PRO A 63 -30.49 23.50 15.59
N GLU A 64 -30.77 23.41 16.90
CA GLU A 64 -29.75 23.02 17.88
C GLU A 64 -29.37 21.54 17.76
N GLN A 65 -30.31 20.69 17.33
CA GLN A 65 -30.05 19.27 17.06
C GLN A 65 -29.20 19.09 15.80
N LEU A 66 -29.37 19.97 14.81
CA LEU A 66 -28.57 19.97 13.58
C LEU A 66 -27.10 20.28 13.89
N LEU A 67 -26.84 21.35 14.67
CA LEU A 67 -25.48 21.75 15.01
C LEU A 67 -24.72 20.63 15.76
N GLN A 68 -25.36 20.02 16.77
CA GLN A 68 -24.74 18.92 17.51
C GLN A 68 -24.48 17.70 16.61
N ALA A 69 -25.43 17.35 15.74
CA ALA A 69 -25.28 16.21 14.86
C ALA A 69 -24.22 16.43 13.77
N GLU A 70 -24.09 17.65 13.24
CA GLU A 70 -23.00 18.02 12.32
C GLU A 70 -21.64 17.96 13.01
N MET A 71 -21.54 18.38 14.27
CA MET A 71 -20.31 18.24 15.06
C MET A 71 -19.93 16.77 15.27
N ASP A 72 -20.90 15.90 15.59
CA ASP A 72 -20.68 14.48 15.81
C ASP A 72 -20.24 13.79 14.51
N LEU A 73 -20.90 14.09 13.39
CA LEU A 73 -20.53 13.62 12.05
C LEU A 73 -19.10 14.06 11.68
N GLY A 74 -18.78 15.33 11.89
CA GLY A 74 -17.45 15.87 11.63
C GLY A 74 -16.36 15.18 12.47
N GLN A 75 -16.62 14.92 13.75
CA GLN A 75 -15.70 14.18 14.61
C GLN A 75 -15.54 12.72 14.17
N ALA A 76 -16.63 12.05 13.78
CA ALA A 76 -16.60 10.68 13.31
C ALA A 76 -15.79 10.56 12.01
N LEU A 77 -16.04 11.43 11.04
CA LEU A 77 -15.27 11.49 9.79
C LEU A 77 -13.79 11.82 10.07
N GLY A 78 -13.52 12.81 10.94
CA GLY A 78 -12.16 13.16 11.33
C GLY A 78 -11.38 11.99 11.94
N LYS A 79 -12.02 11.19 12.81
CA LYS A 79 -11.41 9.97 13.36
C LYS A 79 -11.12 8.93 12.28
N LYS A 80 -12.02 8.73 11.30
CA LYS A 80 -11.79 7.82 10.17
C LYS A 80 -10.61 8.28 9.32
N LEU A 81 -10.58 9.57 8.93
CA LEU A 81 -9.49 10.16 8.15
C LEU A 81 -8.13 10.11 8.87
N GLY A 82 -8.12 10.29 10.20
CA GLY A 82 -6.93 10.10 11.02
C GLY A 82 -6.36 8.68 10.90
N LYS A 83 -7.20 7.66 11.09
CA LYS A 83 -6.80 6.25 10.90
C LYS A 83 -6.34 5.95 9.47
N ARG A 84 -6.99 6.54 8.47
CA ARG A 84 -6.57 6.40 7.07
C ARG A 84 -5.17 6.99 6.86
N SER A 85 -4.88 8.14 7.46
CA SER A 85 -3.56 8.76 7.36
C SER A 85 -2.45 7.87 7.95
N GLU A 86 -2.71 7.23 9.09
CA GLU A 86 -1.80 6.23 9.68
C GLU A 86 -1.58 5.02 8.76
N SER A 87 -2.66 4.51 8.14
CA SER A 87 -2.58 3.41 7.17
C SER A 87 -1.74 3.76 5.95
N LEU A 88 -1.91 4.96 5.40
CA LEU A 88 -1.13 5.44 4.26
C LEU A 88 0.37 5.56 4.61
N LEU A 89 0.69 6.13 5.77
CA LEU A 89 2.07 6.23 6.27
C LEU A 89 2.70 4.85 6.45
N LYS A 90 1.92 3.87 6.93
CA LYS A 90 2.37 2.49 7.06
C LYS A 90 2.67 1.86 5.69
N ILE A 91 1.77 2.00 4.72
CA ILE A 91 1.99 1.50 3.34
C ILE A 91 3.27 2.11 2.75
N ALA A 92 3.46 3.42 2.90
CA ALA A 92 4.64 4.12 2.41
C ALA A 92 5.93 3.62 3.07
N SER A 93 5.93 3.46 4.39
CA SER A 93 7.08 2.99 5.16
C SER A 93 7.45 1.54 4.82
N GLU A 94 6.45 0.66 4.72
CA GLU A 94 6.64 -0.74 4.31
C GLU A 94 7.20 -0.84 2.88
N ALA A 95 6.68 -0.05 1.94
CA ALA A 95 7.17 -0.02 0.57
C ALA A 95 8.63 0.46 0.53
N GLN A 96 8.95 1.57 1.20
CA GLN A 96 10.31 2.11 1.26
C GLN A 96 11.30 1.07 1.82
N GLN A 97 10.94 0.39 2.90
CA GLN A 97 11.80 -0.64 3.49
C GLN A 97 11.99 -1.81 2.53
N SER A 98 10.90 -2.32 1.93
CA SER A 98 10.96 -3.45 1.00
C SER A 98 11.82 -3.16 -0.23
N TYR A 99 11.74 -1.94 -0.78
CA TYR A 99 12.59 -1.54 -1.91
C TYR A 99 14.07 -1.44 -1.51
N ARG A 100 14.36 -0.94 -0.30
CA ARG A 100 15.73 -0.89 0.23
C ARG A 100 16.30 -2.29 0.43
N ASP A 101 15.50 -3.20 0.97
CA ASP A 101 15.92 -4.58 1.19
C ASP A 101 16.20 -5.29 -0.13
N LEU A 102 15.33 -5.14 -1.13
CA LEU A 102 15.54 -5.70 -2.46
C LEU A 102 16.82 -5.14 -3.12
N ALA A 103 17.06 -3.83 -3.02
CA ALA A 103 18.29 -3.22 -3.54
C ALA A 103 19.54 -3.74 -2.81
N GLY A 104 19.47 -3.89 -1.48
CA GLY A 104 20.54 -4.44 -0.66
C GLY A 104 20.86 -5.89 -1.03
N GLN A 105 19.83 -6.72 -1.23
CA GLN A 105 19.96 -8.11 -1.67
C GLN A 105 20.59 -8.21 -3.05
N ALA A 106 20.12 -7.42 -4.02
CA ALA A 106 20.68 -7.41 -5.36
C ALA A 106 22.19 -7.08 -5.36
N VAL A 107 22.62 -6.11 -4.55
CA VAL A 107 24.05 -5.76 -4.39
C VAL A 107 24.83 -6.91 -3.73
N ALA A 108 24.26 -7.56 -2.70
CA ALA A 108 24.89 -8.68 -2.03
C ALA A 108 25.07 -9.88 -2.98
N ASP A 109 24.06 -10.20 -3.78
CA ASP A 109 24.09 -11.29 -4.76
C ASP A 109 25.14 -11.08 -5.85
N VAL A 110 25.29 -9.84 -6.34
CA VAL A 110 26.36 -9.48 -7.30
C VAL A 110 27.74 -9.69 -6.67
N LYS A 111 27.94 -9.23 -5.43
CA LYS A 111 29.22 -9.41 -4.71
C LYS A 111 29.54 -10.88 -4.46
N ALA A 112 28.55 -11.68 -4.07
CA ALA A 112 28.72 -13.10 -3.80
C ALA A 112 29.08 -13.90 -5.06
N LYS A 113 28.63 -13.47 -6.25
CA LYS A 113 28.97 -14.11 -7.54
C LYS A 113 30.29 -13.62 -8.14
N ALA A 114 30.82 -12.50 -7.66
CA ALA A 114 32.11 -11.95 -8.09
C ALA A 114 33.29 -12.45 -7.24
N ALA A 115 33.02 -13.07 -6.09
CA ALA A 115 34.01 -13.69 -5.19
C ALA A 115 34.18 -15.19 -5.50
#